data_AF-A0A1I6PP38-F1
#
_entry.id   AF-A0A1I6PP38-F1
#
_cell.length_a   1.000
_cell.length_b   1.000
_cell.length_c   1.000
_cell.angle_alpha   90.00
_cell.angle_beta   90.00
_cell.angle_gamma   90.00
#
_symmetry.space_group_name_H-M   'P 1'
#
loop_
_entity.id
_entity.type
_entity.pdbx_description
1 polymer ?
#
loop_
_entity_poly.entity_id
_entity_poly.type
_entity_poly.pdbx_seq_one_letter_code
_entity_poly.pdbx_strand_id
1 'polypeptide(L)'
;MKQQLLTESWKTAYKMAASFFKSNWSLRDYPIEIINQEIQPESDSYSKKYPWEARVLNWYWMRGEGDTREEACSNLQRNFEAYLERGGELPRPGSKAGIVYASVDQINELEPEGIIFFKEIFGLEYYGMFISDDASLFDFCDSKFSLLKKITRIQEKYGITVSDVEGLRIVGILQRMKEAGI
;
A
#
# COMPACT_ATOMS: atom_id res chain seq x y z
N MET A 1 -13.42 14.16 4.21
CA MET A 1 -13.20 12.99 3.34
C MET A 1 -13.91 13.24 2.01
N LYS A 2 -13.19 13.71 0.98
CA LYS A 2 -13.74 13.72 -0.38
C LYS A 2 -13.72 12.28 -0.86
N GLN A 3 -14.88 11.66 -1.05
CA GLN A 3 -14.99 10.41 -1.81
C GLN A 3 -14.21 10.60 -3.11
N GLN A 4 -13.20 9.76 -3.34
CA GLN A 4 -12.43 9.74 -4.57
C GLN A 4 -13.39 9.33 -5.70
N LEU A 5 -14.04 10.32 -6.30
CA LEU A 5 -14.95 10.13 -7.41
C LEU A 5 -14.13 9.56 -8.58
N LEU A 6 -14.49 8.33 -8.90
CA LEU A 6 -14.16 7.60 -10.11
C LEU A 6 -14.25 8.56 -11.30
N THR A 7 -13.18 8.70 -12.08
CA THR A 7 -13.18 9.60 -13.23
C THR A 7 -13.81 8.89 -14.43
N GLU A 8 -15.12 9.11 -14.62
CA GLU A 8 -15.71 8.95 -15.94
C GLU A 8 -15.14 10.04 -16.84
N SER A 9 -14.13 9.67 -17.63
CA SER A 9 -13.45 10.58 -18.55
C SER A 9 -13.58 10.06 -19.98
N TRP A 10 -13.54 10.96 -20.96
CA TRP A 10 -13.52 10.56 -22.36
C TRP A 10 -12.34 9.62 -22.69
N LYS A 11 -11.23 9.74 -21.95
CA LYS A 11 -10.04 8.88 -22.08
C LYS A 11 -10.37 7.43 -21.72
N THR A 12 -11.07 7.21 -20.59
CA THR A 12 -11.44 5.85 -20.15
C THR A 12 -12.44 5.23 -21.11
N ALA A 13 -13.46 5.99 -21.55
CA ALA A 13 -14.46 5.52 -22.52
C ALA A 13 -13.83 5.14 -23.87
N TYR A 14 -12.95 5.98 -24.41
CA TYR A 14 -12.25 5.70 -25.68
C TYR A 14 -11.37 4.44 -25.60
N LYS A 15 -10.59 4.30 -24.52
CA LYS A 15 -9.74 3.10 -24.34
C LYS A 15 -10.58 1.84 -24.13
N MET A 16 -11.71 1.95 -23.45
CA MET A 16 -12.66 0.85 -23.29
C MET A 16 -13.23 0.40 -24.63
N ALA A 17 -13.71 1.32 -25.47
CA ALA A 17 -14.20 0.98 -26.81
C ALA A 17 -13.10 0.34 -27.67
N ALA A 18 -11.89 0.91 -27.68
CA ALA A 18 -10.75 0.39 -28.43
C ALA A 18 -10.33 -1.02 -27.96
N SER A 19 -10.54 -1.35 -26.67
CA SER A 19 -10.15 -2.64 -26.09
C SER A 19 -10.87 -3.84 -26.71
N PHE A 20 -12.06 -3.65 -27.29
CA PHE A 20 -12.81 -4.76 -27.92
C PHE A 20 -12.19 -5.23 -29.23
N PHE A 21 -11.32 -4.41 -29.84
CA PHE A 21 -10.64 -4.72 -31.10
C PHE A 21 -9.23 -5.31 -30.90
N LYS A 22 -8.82 -5.54 -29.65
CA LYS A 22 -7.50 -6.10 -29.31
C LYS A 22 -7.63 -7.20 -28.26
N SER A 23 -6.91 -8.29 -28.45
CA SER A 23 -6.82 -9.41 -27.50
C SER A 23 -5.63 -9.32 -26.56
N ASN A 24 -4.52 -8.70 -26.99
CA ASN A 24 -3.32 -8.50 -26.18
C ASN A 24 -3.15 -7.01 -25.90
N TRP A 25 -3.14 -6.64 -24.62
CA TRP A 25 -3.01 -5.25 -24.19
C TRP A 25 -1.62 -4.98 -23.59
N SER A 26 -1.11 -3.80 -23.88
CA SER A 26 0.09 -3.22 -23.29
C SER A 26 -0.28 -2.03 -22.42
N LEU A 27 0.66 -1.51 -21.62
CA LEU A 27 0.41 -0.30 -20.81
C LEU A 27 -0.17 0.87 -21.64
N ARG A 28 0.24 1.01 -22.90
CA ARG A 28 -0.24 2.07 -23.81
C ARG A 28 -1.72 1.96 -24.17
N ASP A 29 -2.32 0.79 -24.00
CA ASP A 29 -3.74 0.57 -24.23
C ASP A 29 -4.59 1.09 -23.06
N TYR A 30 -3.97 1.37 -21.91
CA TYR A 30 -4.66 1.90 -20.74
C TYR A 30 -4.77 3.43 -20.78
N PRO A 31 -5.82 3.98 -20.14
CA PRO A 31 -5.94 5.42 -19.93
C PRO A 31 -4.99 5.85 -18.81
N ILE A 32 -3.92 6.59 -19.14
CA ILE A 32 -2.93 7.06 -18.16
C ILE A 32 -3.13 8.55 -17.89
N GLU A 33 -2.99 8.91 -16.62
CA GLU A 33 -2.91 10.28 -16.13
C GLU A 33 -1.54 10.52 -15.48
N ILE A 34 -1.01 11.73 -15.66
CA ILE A 34 0.23 12.16 -15.03
C ILE A 34 -0.07 13.43 -14.26
N ILE A 35 0.28 13.45 -12.98
CA ILE A 35 -0.07 14.50 -12.03
C ILE A 35 1.22 15.06 -11.43
N ASN A 36 1.27 16.38 -11.31
CA ASN A 36 2.26 17.08 -10.49
C ASN A 36 1.61 17.45 -9.16
N GLN A 37 2.17 16.97 -8.07
CA GLN A 37 1.69 17.16 -6.70
C GLN A 37 2.52 18.22 -6.00
N GLU A 38 1.85 19.15 -5.31
CA GLU A 38 2.53 20.08 -4.42
C GLU A 38 3.04 19.33 -3.19
N ILE A 39 4.37 19.14 -3.12
CA ILE A 39 5.01 18.58 -1.93
C ILE A 39 5.23 19.72 -0.93
N GLN A 40 4.63 19.59 0.24
CA GLN A 40 4.99 20.45 1.37
C GLN A 40 6.40 20.08 1.86
N PRO A 41 7.28 21.07 2.13
CA PRO A 41 8.64 20.81 2.58
C PRO A 41 8.61 20.03 3.91
N GLU A 42 9.29 18.88 3.88
CA GLU A 42 9.73 18.05 5.02
C GLU A 42 8.75 17.95 6.20
N SER A 43 7.79 17.02 6.09
CA SER A 43 7.41 16.23 7.26
C SER A 43 8.47 15.15 7.46
N ASP A 44 8.85 14.84 8.71
CA ASP A 44 9.70 13.73 9.19
C ASP A 44 9.20 12.30 8.81
N SER A 45 8.47 12.21 7.70
CA SER A 45 7.81 11.02 7.18
C SER A 45 8.81 10.07 6.57
N TYR A 46 8.64 8.79 6.88
CA TYR A 46 9.42 7.68 6.35
C TYR A 46 9.34 7.51 4.83
N SER A 47 8.25 7.98 4.22
CA SER A 47 8.05 7.90 2.78
C SER A 47 8.52 9.17 2.11
N LYS A 48 9.53 9.05 1.23
CA LYS A 48 9.86 10.12 0.28
C LYS A 48 8.62 10.41 -0.55
N LYS A 49 8.10 11.63 -0.46
CA LYS A 49 7.03 12.10 -1.33
C LYS A 49 7.64 12.52 -2.66
N TYR A 50 7.05 12.07 -3.75
CA TYR A 50 7.49 12.40 -5.11
C TYR A 50 6.55 13.43 -5.75
N PRO A 51 7.10 14.43 -6.46
CA PRO A 51 6.29 15.48 -7.07
C PRO A 51 5.49 14.94 -8.27
N TRP A 52 5.97 13.90 -8.95
CA TRP A 52 5.29 13.35 -10.12
C TRP A 52 4.71 11.97 -9.84
N GLU A 53 3.46 11.76 -10.23
CA GLU A 53 2.79 10.47 -10.24
C GLU A 53 2.20 10.19 -11.63
N ALA A 54 2.50 9.02 -12.20
CA ALA A 54 1.84 8.48 -13.38
C ALA A 54 0.97 7.30 -12.96
N ARG A 55 -0.31 7.29 -13.34
CA ARG A 55 -1.25 6.24 -12.92
C ARG A 55 -2.20 5.82 -14.02
N VAL A 56 -2.61 4.56 -13.99
CA VAL A 56 -3.70 4.06 -14.83
C VAL A 56 -5.04 4.46 -14.20
N LEU A 57 -5.87 5.18 -14.95
CA LEU A 57 -7.20 5.55 -14.51
C LEU A 57 -8.05 4.30 -14.27
N ASN A 58 -8.82 4.31 -13.18
CA ASN A 58 -9.65 3.20 -12.70
C ASN A 58 -8.85 1.93 -12.29
N TRP A 59 -7.53 2.04 -12.13
CA TRP A 59 -6.68 0.98 -11.57
C TRP A 59 -5.71 1.59 -10.55
N TYR A 60 -6.24 1.88 -9.37
CA TYR A 60 -5.59 2.73 -8.35
C TYR A 60 -4.16 2.31 -7.97
N TRP A 61 -3.93 1.01 -7.84
CA TRP A 61 -2.63 0.45 -7.44
C TRP A 61 -1.60 0.44 -8.57
N MET A 62 -2.03 0.59 -9.83
CA MET A 62 -1.16 0.62 -11.00
C MET A 62 -0.67 2.04 -11.26
N ARG A 63 0.32 2.44 -10.47
CA ARG A 63 0.94 3.77 -10.51
C ARG A 63 2.47 3.71 -10.43
N GLY A 64 3.12 4.80 -10.79
CA GLY A 64 4.55 5.02 -10.62
C GLY A 64 4.81 6.46 -10.19
N GLU A 65 5.76 6.63 -9.27
CA GLU A 65 6.09 7.92 -8.64
C GLU A 65 7.55 8.28 -8.96
N GLY A 66 7.90 9.56 -9.06
CA GLY A 66 9.27 9.99 -9.37
C GLY A 66 9.54 11.47 -9.15
N ASP A 67 10.82 11.84 -9.06
CA ASP A 67 11.28 13.24 -8.96
C ASP A 67 11.04 13.99 -10.28
N THR A 68 10.95 13.26 -11.38
CA THR A 68 10.63 13.78 -12.72
C THR A 68 9.43 13.07 -13.33
N ARG A 69 8.81 13.73 -14.31
CA ARG A 69 7.70 13.18 -15.09
C ARG A 69 8.09 11.86 -15.78
N GLU A 70 9.30 11.83 -16.33
CA GLU A 70 9.86 10.68 -17.05
C GLU A 70 10.13 9.50 -16.12
N GLU A 71 10.63 9.79 -14.92
CA GLU A 71 10.84 8.78 -13.89
C GLU A 71 9.52 8.16 -13.43
N ALA A 72 8.50 8.98 -13.15
CA ALA A 72 7.18 8.49 -12.78
C ALA A 72 6.59 7.55 -13.86
N CYS A 73 6.74 7.90 -15.14
CA CYS A 73 6.31 7.06 -16.26
C CYS A 73 7.14 5.76 -16.36
N SER A 74 8.46 5.83 -16.17
CA SER A 74 9.35 4.67 -16.17
C SER A 74 9.01 3.70 -15.03
N ASN A 75 8.71 4.22 -13.84
CA ASN A 75 8.32 3.42 -12.70
C ASN A 75 6.94 2.79 -12.89
N LEU A 76 5.99 3.50 -13.52
CA LEU A 76 4.70 2.91 -13.89
C LEU A 76 4.88 1.73 -14.87
N GLN A 77 5.74 1.88 -15.88
CA GLN A 77 6.07 0.81 -16.82
C GLN A 77 6.65 -0.41 -16.10
N ARG A 78 7.64 -0.21 -15.22
CA ARG A 78 8.24 -1.29 -14.42
C ARG A 78 7.22 -2.00 -13.54
N ASN A 79 6.33 -1.25 -12.88
CA ASN A 79 5.29 -1.83 -12.03
C ASN A 79 4.28 -2.66 -12.84
N PHE A 80 3.92 -2.20 -14.04
CA PHE A 80 3.06 -2.93 -14.96
C PHE A 80 3.70 -4.25 -15.44
N GLU A 81 4.98 -4.21 -15.81
CA GLU A 81 5.74 -5.39 -16.22
C GLU A 81 5.87 -6.41 -15.07
N ALA A 82 6.23 -5.95 -13.88
CA ALA A 82 6.32 -6.81 -12.69
C ALA A 82 4.96 -7.45 -12.32
N TYR A 83 3.85 -6.75 -12.54
CA TYR A 83 2.50 -7.31 -12.35
C TYR A 83 2.22 -8.47 -13.31
N LEU A 84 2.60 -8.32 -14.58
CA LEU A 84 2.47 -9.38 -15.59
C LEU A 84 3.37 -10.58 -15.28
N GLU A 85 4.62 -10.35 -14.88
CA GLU A 85 5.58 -11.40 -14.52
C GLU A 85 5.08 -12.25 -13.34
N ARG A 86 4.32 -11.66 -12.42
CA ARG A 86 3.69 -12.37 -11.29
C ARG A 86 2.40 -13.12 -11.68
N GLY A 87 2.04 -13.12 -12.97
CA GLY A 87 0.81 -13.76 -13.45
C GLY A 87 -0.45 -12.94 -13.22
N GLY A 88 -0.32 -11.62 -13.03
CA GLY A 88 -1.45 -10.73 -12.82
C GLY A 88 -2.39 -10.68 -14.04
N GLU A 89 -3.69 -10.84 -13.79
CA GLU A 89 -4.70 -10.74 -14.84
C GLU A 89 -4.98 -9.28 -15.23
N LEU A 90 -4.79 -8.96 -16.50
CA LEU A 90 -5.00 -7.60 -16.99
C LEU A 90 -6.50 -7.26 -17.00
N PRO A 91 -6.95 -6.23 -16.24
CA PRO A 91 -8.30 -5.73 -16.37
C PRO A 91 -8.47 -5.11 -17.75
N ARG A 92 -9.67 -5.18 -18.31
CA ARG A 92 -9.96 -4.56 -19.61
C ARG A 92 -9.62 -3.06 -19.57
N PRO A 93 -8.86 -2.52 -20.52
CA PRO A 93 -8.53 -1.10 -20.55
C PRO A 93 -9.78 -0.21 -20.44
N GLY A 94 -9.71 0.81 -19.58
CA GLY A 94 -10.83 1.72 -19.32
C GLY A 94 -11.91 1.17 -18.37
N SER A 95 -11.91 -0.12 -18.06
CA SER A 95 -12.75 -0.70 -17.02
C SER A 95 -12.18 -0.45 -15.61
N LYS A 96 -12.97 -0.76 -14.58
CA LYS A 96 -12.52 -0.71 -13.19
C LYS A 96 -11.78 -1.98 -12.87
N ALA A 97 -10.53 -1.85 -12.45
CA ALA A 97 -9.80 -2.96 -11.85
C ALA A 97 -10.43 -3.32 -10.50
N GLY A 98 -10.56 -4.61 -10.21
CA GLY A 98 -10.95 -5.06 -8.87
C GLY A 98 -9.93 -4.61 -7.83
N ILE A 99 -10.41 -4.30 -6.62
CA ILE A 99 -9.51 -4.11 -5.48
C ILE A 99 -9.07 -5.50 -5.04
N VAL A 100 -7.77 -5.79 -5.19
CA VAL A 100 -7.16 -6.96 -4.60
C VAL A 100 -6.72 -6.56 -3.20
N TYR A 101 -7.33 -7.17 -2.19
CA TYR A 101 -6.88 -6.98 -0.81
C TYR A 101 -5.65 -7.83 -0.55
N ALA A 102 -4.73 -7.30 0.26
CA ALA A 102 -3.64 -8.09 0.80
C ALA A 102 -4.20 -9.23 1.68
N SER A 103 -3.45 -10.32 1.78
CA SER A 103 -3.80 -11.48 2.62
C SER A 103 -4.02 -11.07 4.07
N VAL A 104 -4.88 -11.80 4.77
CA VAL A 104 -5.17 -11.65 6.20
C VAL A 104 -5.04 -12.98 6.95
N ASP A 105 -4.48 -14.01 6.32
CA ASP A 105 -4.45 -15.35 6.86
C ASP A 105 -3.60 -15.41 8.15
N GLN A 106 -2.39 -14.84 8.12
CA GLN A 106 -1.48 -14.86 9.27
C GLN A 106 -1.96 -13.94 10.39
N ILE A 107 -2.48 -12.75 10.05
CA ILE A 107 -2.96 -11.81 11.07
C ILE A 107 -4.20 -12.35 11.80
N ASN A 108 -5.05 -13.13 11.12
CA ASN A 108 -6.21 -13.79 11.74
C ASN A 108 -5.78 -14.93 12.68
N GLU A 109 -4.72 -15.68 12.35
CA GLU A 109 -4.16 -16.71 13.23
C GLU A 109 -3.53 -16.14 14.52
N LEU A 110 -3.16 -14.86 14.50
CA LEU A 110 -2.57 -14.11 15.60
C LEU A 110 -3.55 -13.06 16.16
N GLU A 111 -4.85 -13.25 15.94
CA GLU A 111 -5.90 -12.32 16.39
C GLU A 111 -5.83 -12.05 17.92
N PRO A 112 -5.66 -13.05 18.81
CA PRO A 112 -5.59 -12.79 20.25
C PRO A 112 -4.46 -11.81 20.63
N GLU A 113 -3.26 -12.04 20.09
CA GLU A 113 -2.10 -11.18 20.31
C GLU A 113 -2.31 -9.80 19.67
N GLY A 114 -2.94 -9.76 18.49
CA GLY A 114 -3.30 -8.53 17.79
C GLY A 114 -4.21 -7.62 18.60
N ILE A 115 -5.27 -8.16 19.22
CA ILE A 115 -6.19 -7.40 20.07
C ILE A 115 -5.44 -6.70 21.20
N ILE A 116 -4.56 -7.43 21.89
CA ILE A 116 -3.75 -6.90 22.98
C ILE A 116 -2.81 -5.84 22.44
N PHE A 117 -2.05 -6.16 21.40
CA PHE A 117 -1.03 -5.30 20.82
C PHE A 117 -1.58 -3.95 20.38
N PHE A 118 -2.64 -3.92 19.57
CA PHE A 118 -3.18 -2.67 19.04
C PHE A 118 -3.80 -1.79 20.12
N LYS A 119 -4.50 -2.41 21.08
CA LYS A 119 -5.06 -1.68 22.23
C LYS A 119 -3.96 -1.08 23.10
N GLU A 120 -2.92 -1.85 23.40
CA GLU A 120 -1.95 -1.46 24.42
C GLU A 120 -0.79 -0.63 23.88
N ILE A 121 -0.36 -0.88 22.65
CA ILE A 121 0.74 -0.14 22.01
C ILE A 121 0.22 1.09 21.30
N PHE A 122 -0.95 1.01 20.64
CA PHE A 122 -1.49 2.11 19.84
C PHE A 122 -2.72 2.78 20.45
N GLY A 123 -3.43 2.15 21.39
CA GLY A 123 -4.71 2.67 21.87
C GLY A 123 -5.83 2.54 20.82
N LEU A 124 -5.70 1.57 19.92
CA LEU A 124 -6.63 1.36 18.81
C LEU A 124 -7.46 0.10 19.05
N GLU A 125 -8.72 0.15 18.63
CA GLU A 125 -9.62 -1.00 18.66
C GLU A 125 -9.36 -1.89 17.43
N TYR A 126 -8.93 -3.13 17.67
CA TYR A 126 -8.52 -4.07 16.62
C TYR A 126 -9.60 -4.27 15.54
N TYR A 127 -10.83 -4.60 15.96
CA TYR A 127 -11.96 -4.82 15.05
C TYR A 127 -12.52 -3.54 14.39
N GLY A 128 -11.97 -2.36 14.74
CA GLY A 128 -12.30 -1.10 14.08
C GLY A 128 -11.47 -0.84 12.82
N MET A 129 -10.56 -1.74 12.45
CA MET A 129 -9.55 -1.53 11.41
C MET A 129 -9.44 -2.74 10.49
N PHE A 130 -8.99 -2.50 9.25
CA PHE A 130 -8.49 -3.55 8.37
C PHE A 130 -6.97 -3.64 8.54
N ILE A 131 -6.46 -4.83 8.83
CA ILE A 131 -5.04 -5.10 9.05
C ILE A 131 -4.71 -6.31 8.16
N SER A 132 -3.69 -6.18 7.32
CA SER A 132 -3.23 -7.27 6.44
C SER A 132 -1.94 -7.89 6.96
N ASP A 133 -1.58 -9.05 6.41
CA ASP A 133 -0.30 -9.73 6.67
C ASP A 133 0.92 -8.84 6.31
N ASP A 134 0.72 -7.89 5.40
CA ASP A 134 1.73 -6.92 4.98
C ASP A 134 1.85 -5.69 5.90
N ALA A 135 0.96 -5.53 6.89
CA ALA A 135 1.00 -4.38 7.78
C ALA A 135 2.30 -4.36 8.60
N SER A 136 2.82 -3.16 8.83
CA SER A 136 4.06 -2.90 9.56
C SER A 136 3.87 -1.77 10.57
N LEU A 137 4.83 -1.59 11.48
CA LEU A 137 4.81 -0.43 12.38
C LEU A 137 4.82 0.92 11.62
N PHE A 138 5.36 0.96 10.40
CA PHE A 138 5.39 2.18 9.58
C PHE A 138 4.00 2.66 9.18
N ASP A 139 3.03 1.75 9.04
CA ASP A 139 1.65 2.10 8.68
C ASP A 139 0.92 2.85 9.81
N PHE A 140 1.45 2.77 11.04
CA PHE A 140 0.86 3.37 12.24
C PHE A 140 1.74 4.48 12.85
N CYS A 141 2.91 4.75 12.27
CA CYS A 141 3.86 5.74 12.78
C CYS A 141 4.17 6.81 11.71
N ASP A 142 3.86 8.06 12.01
CA ASP A 142 4.04 9.20 11.11
C ASP A 142 5.48 9.72 11.00
N SER A 143 6.33 9.33 11.95
CA SER A 143 7.65 9.92 12.16
C SER A 143 8.62 8.94 12.82
N LYS A 144 9.92 9.22 12.65
CA LYS A 144 10.96 8.39 13.26
C LYS A 144 10.92 8.35 14.78
N PHE A 145 10.59 9.48 15.37
CA PHE A 145 10.38 9.56 16.81
C PHE A 145 9.22 8.68 17.27
N SER A 146 8.07 8.73 16.58
CA SER A 146 6.90 7.89 16.90
C SER A 146 7.22 6.40 16.79
N LEU A 147 7.90 5.97 15.73
CA LEU A 147 8.30 4.57 15.55
C LEU A 147 9.20 4.08 16.68
N LEU A 148 10.28 4.82 16.98
CA LEU A 148 11.21 4.45 18.05
C LEU A 148 10.49 4.37 19.39
N LYS A 149 9.57 5.31 19.66
CA LYS A 149 8.74 5.28 20.87
C LYS A 149 7.87 4.02 20.95
N LYS A 150 7.31 3.55 19.83
CA LYS A 150 6.55 2.29 19.80
C LYS A 150 7.44 1.07 20.02
N ILE A 151 8.61 1.01 19.39
CA ILE A 151 9.60 -0.06 19.60
C ILE A 151 10.01 -0.13 21.07
N THR A 152 10.36 1.00 21.68
CA THR A 152 10.69 1.06 23.11
C THR A 152 9.54 0.60 23.99
N ARG A 153 8.31 1.05 23.71
CA ARG A 153 7.11 0.64 24.47
C ARG A 153 6.86 -0.87 24.38
N ILE A 154 7.06 -1.47 23.21
CA ILE A 154 6.94 -2.93 23.03
C ILE A 154 7.96 -3.65 23.91
N GLN A 155 9.22 -3.23 23.88
CA GLN A 155 10.28 -3.81 24.70
C GLN A 155 10.02 -3.65 26.21
N GLU A 156 9.59 -2.47 26.65
CA GLU A 156 9.30 -2.19 28.06
C GLU A 156 8.10 -2.98 28.57
N LYS A 157 7.05 -3.13 27.74
CA LYS A 157 5.80 -3.75 28.16
C LYS A 157 5.81 -5.28 28.08
N TYR A 158 6.43 -5.81 27.04
CA TYR A 158 6.37 -7.23 26.71
C TYR A 158 7.71 -7.94 26.88
N GLY A 159 8.80 -7.19 27.11
CA GLY A 159 10.14 -7.78 27.21
C GLY A 159 10.71 -8.30 25.89
N ILE A 160 10.00 -8.14 24.77
CA ILE A 160 10.42 -8.63 23.45
C ILE A 160 11.15 -7.53 22.66
N THR A 161 12.25 -7.91 22.02
CA THR A 161 12.91 -7.09 21.01
C THR A 161 12.20 -7.27 19.68
N VAL A 162 12.08 -6.22 18.88
CA VAL A 162 11.41 -6.26 17.56
C VAL A 162 12.19 -5.55 16.44
N SER A 163 13.32 -4.91 16.77
CA SER A 163 14.12 -4.15 15.81
C SER A 163 14.72 -4.99 14.69
N ASP A 164 14.81 -6.30 14.90
CA ASP A 164 15.31 -7.31 13.98
C ASP A 164 14.19 -8.05 13.21
N VAL A 165 12.92 -7.71 13.46
CA VAL A 165 11.81 -8.20 12.64
C VAL A 165 11.88 -7.53 11.27
N GLU A 166 11.92 -8.35 10.21
CA GLU A 166 12.01 -7.86 8.83
C GLU A 166 10.86 -6.89 8.52
N GLY A 167 11.22 -5.69 8.04
CA GLY A 167 10.28 -4.63 7.71
C GLY A 167 9.44 -4.12 8.90
N LEU A 168 9.77 -4.53 10.14
CA LEU A 168 8.96 -4.29 11.33
C LEU A 168 7.49 -4.69 11.11
N ARG A 169 7.27 -5.80 10.40
CA ARG A 169 5.95 -6.36 10.13
C ARG A 169 5.21 -6.71 11.41
N ILE A 170 3.93 -6.36 11.46
CA ILE A 170 3.05 -6.63 12.60
C ILE A 170 2.98 -8.13 12.86
N VAL A 171 2.81 -8.97 11.83
CA VAL A 171 2.77 -10.43 11.96
C VAL A 171 4.00 -10.97 12.70
N GLY A 172 5.20 -10.53 12.34
CA GLY A 172 6.43 -10.97 13.00
C GLY A 172 6.53 -10.52 14.47
N ILE A 173 5.95 -9.36 14.80
CA ILE A 173 5.88 -8.87 16.17
C ILE A 173 4.88 -9.70 16.99
N LEU A 174 3.69 -9.94 16.46
CA LEU A 174 2.66 -10.73 17.13
C LEU A 174 3.10 -12.18 17.34
N GLN A 175 3.84 -12.75 16.39
CA GLN A 175 4.43 -14.08 16.52
C GLN A 175 5.39 -14.15 17.72
N ARG A 176 6.19 -13.10 17.97
CA ARG A 176 7.05 -13.03 19.16
C ARG A 176 6.26 -12.86 20.45
N MET A 177 5.16 -12.13 20.42
CA MET A 177 4.27 -12.02 21.58
C MET A 177 3.71 -13.40 21.94
N LYS A 178 3.22 -14.14 20.94
CA LYS A 178 2.73 -15.51 21.10
C LYS A 178 3.79 -16.45 21.68
N GLU A 179 5.01 -16.38 21.16
CA GLU A 179 6.15 -17.18 21.66
C GLU A 179 6.56 -16.81 23.09
N ALA A 180 6.38 -15.55 23.48
CA ALA A 180 6.58 -15.08 24.85
C ALA A 180 5.40 -15.40 25.79
N GLY A 181 4.32 -16.01 25.28
CA GLY A 181 3.14 -16.38 26.07
C GLY A 181 2.27 -15.20 26.48
N ILE A 182 2.23 -14.15 25.65
CA ILE A 182 1.46 -12.92 25.86
C ILE A 182 0.09 -13.04 25.22
#